data_AF-A0A2N6T147-F1
#
_entry.id   AF-A0A2N6T147-F1
#
_cell.length_a   1.000
_cell.length_b   1.000
_cell.length_c   1.000
_cell.angle_alpha   90.00
_cell.angle_beta   90.00
_cell.angle_gamma   90.00
#
_symmetry.space_group_name_H-M   'P 1'
#
loop_
_entity.id
_entity.type
_entity.pdbx_description
1 polymer ?
#
loop_
_entity_poly.entity_id
_entity_poly.type
_entity_poly.pdbx_seq_one_letter_code
_entity_poly.pdbx_strand_id
1 'polypeptide(L)'
;MASFTTHLTALLDASRWEAVEKQMHAALADLGLWNDGIDVRIQRNYCEEDNMLLDQHMSLHEQAPTIEEIHLIRVRSSGEPEGGRVGVEADRAITKALAGALPEGTGWYGTTVGAS
;
A
#
# COMPACT_ATOMS: atom_id res chain seq x y z
N MET A 1 3.58 18.63 13.59
CA MET A 1 2.82 17.88 12.57
C MET A 1 3.55 16.57 12.36
N ALA A 2 2.89 15.43 12.59
CA ALA A 2 3.54 14.12 12.47
C ALA A 2 3.76 13.79 11.00
N SER A 3 4.78 12.99 10.71
CA SER A 3 5.03 12.47 9.37
C SER A 3 5.06 10.95 9.39
N PHE A 4 4.60 10.35 8.30
CA PHE A 4 4.42 8.92 8.17
C PHE A 4 4.94 8.48 6.81
N THR A 5 5.59 7.32 6.78
CA THR A 5 5.95 6.65 5.53
C THR A 5 5.32 5.28 5.50
N THR A 6 4.52 5.02 4.48
CA THR A 6 3.90 3.72 4.24
C THR A 6 4.60 3.04 3.09
N HIS A 7 5.00 1.78 3.31
CA HIS A 7 5.52 0.91 2.27
C HIS A 7 4.50 -0.20 2.03
N LEU A 8 3.98 -0.30 0.80
CA LEU A 8 3.12 -1.38 0.35
C LEU A 8 3.77 -2.08 -0.83
N THR A 9 3.68 -3.40 -0.84
CA THR A 9 3.92 -4.22 -2.03
C THR A 9 2.60 -4.86 -2.41
N ALA A 10 2.17 -4.73 -3.66
CA ALA A 10 0.89 -5.23 -4.13
C ALA A 10 1.02 -5.95 -5.48
N LEU A 11 0.30 -7.06 -5.64
CA LEU A 11 0.06 -7.70 -6.94
C LEU A 11 -1.06 -6.95 -7.65
N LEU A 12 -0.68 -5.94 -8.43
CA LEU A 12 -1.61 -5.00 -9.05
C LEU A 12 -1.31 -4.89 -10.55
N ASP A 13 -2.36 -4.86 -11.36
CA ASP A 13 -2.28 -4.54 -12.79
C ASP A 13 -1.98 -3.03 -12.98
N ALA A 14 -0.94 -2.67 -13.74
CA ALA A 14 -0.57 -1.28 -13.95
C ALA A 14 -1.71 -0.40 -14.49
N SER A 15 -2.65 -0.95 -15.26
CA SER A 15 -3.82 -0.21 -15.76
C SER A 15 -4.74 0.29 -14.64
N ARG A 16 -4.66 -0.30 -13.45
CA ARG A 16 -5.44 0.09 -12.27
C ARG A 16 -4.76 1.17 -11.43
N TRP A 17 -3.49 1.49 -11.68
CA TRP A 17 -2.70 2.37 -10.83
C TRP A 17 -3.34 3.75 -10.64
N GLU A 18 -3.80 4.41 -11.71
CA GLU A 18 -4.38 5.76 -11.62
C GLU A 18 -5.60 5.81 -10.68
N ALA A 19 -6.43 4.76 -10.70
CA ALA A 19 -7.58 4.65 -9.80
C ALA A 19 -7.16 4.42 -8.35
N VAL A 20 -6.14 3.58 -8.12
CA VAL A 20 -5.58 3.31 -6.79
C VAL A 20 -4.96 4.56 -6.20
N GLU A 21 -4.15 5.29 -6.97
CA GLU A 21 -3.52 6.54 -6.54
C GLU A 21 -4.56 7.54 -6.06
N LYS A 22 -5.62 7.75 -6.86
CA LYS A 22 -6.75 8.63 -6.49
C LYS A 22 -7.45 8.19 -5.21
N GLN A 23 -7.65 6.88 -5.03
CA GLN A 23 -8.27 6.35 -3.80
C GLN A 23 -7.36 6.50 -2.59
N MET A 24 -6.04 6.33 -2.74
CA MET A 24 -5.07 6.56 -1.67
C MET A 24 -5.06 8.03 -1.23
N HIS A 25 -5.13 8.97 -2.18
CA HIS A 25 -5.29 10.39 -1.87
C HIS A 25 -6.55 10.66 -1.04
N ALA A 26 -7.70 10.10 -1.46
CA ALA A 26 -8.96 10.26 -0.72
C ALA A 26 -8.88 9.62 0.68
N ALA A 27 -8.32 8.41 0.79
CA ALA A 27 -8.17 7.69 2.05
C ALA A 27 -7.28 8.43 3.06
N LEU A 28 -6.23 9.12 2.61
CA LEU A 28 -5.42 9.99 3.48
C LEU A 28 -6.19 11.23 3.93
N ALA A 29 -6.93 11.86 3.00
CA ALA A 29 -7.73 13.04 3.31
C ALA A 29 -8.83 12.72 4.36
N ASP A 30 -9.49 11.57 4.23
CA ASP A 30 -10.49 11.07 5.20
C ASP A 30 -9.90 10.76 6.59
N LEU A 31 -8.57 10.65 6.70
CA LEU A 31 -7.85 10.52 7.97
C LEU A 31 -7.31 11.85 8.51
N GLY A 32 -7.57 12.97 7.83
CA GLY A 32 -7.01 14.27 8.18
C GLY A 32 -5.52 14.42 7.82
N LEU A 33 -5.02 13.57 6.91
CA LEU A 33 -3.63 13.57 6.49
C LEU A 33 -3.46 14.17 5.09
N TRP A 34 -2.34 14.88 4.94
CA TRP A 34 -1.87 15.41 3.67
C TRP A 34 -1.02 14.35 2.98
N ASN A 35 -1.18 14.23 1.67
CA ASN A 35 -0.31 13.40 0.85
C ASN A 35 0.91 14.24 0.41
N ASP A 36 2.09 13.86 0.87
CA ASP A 36 3.36 14.52 0.55
C ASP A 36 4.06 13.90 -0.68
N GLY A 37 3.52 12.80 -1.20
CA GLY A 37 3.97 12.14 -2.42
C GLY A 37 3.74 10.62 -2.38
N ILE A 38 3.38 10.07 -3.54
CA ILE A 38 3.33 8.63 -3.80
C ILE A 38 4.36 8.30 -4.86
N ASP A 39 5.32 7.44 -4.51
CA ASP A 39 6.30 6.90 -5.44
C ASP A 39 5.95 5.43 -5.72
N VAL A 40 5.96 5.05 -6.99
CA VAL A 40 5.74 3.64 -7.40
C VAL A 40 6.88 3.15 -8.27
N ARG A 41 7.38 1.96 -7.92
CA ARG A 41 8.25 1.18 -8.79
C ARG A 41 7.53 -0.10 -9.18
N ILE A 42 7.41 -0.34 -10.48
CA ILE A 42 6.86 -1.59 -11.02
C ILE A 42 8.01 -2.58 -11.21
N GLN A 43 7.79 -3.81 -10.75
CA GLN A 43 8.72 -4.91 -10.89
C GLN A 43 8.01 -6.09 -11.53
N ARG A 44 8.64 -6.71 -12.53
CA ARG A 44 8.11 -7.94 -13.13
C ARG A 44 8.34 -9.10 -12.17
N ASN A 45 7.29 -9.87 -11.95
CA ASN A 45 7.26 -10.97 -10.97
C ASN A 45 8.22 -12.11 -11.30
N TYR A 46 8.57 -12.33 -12.57
CA TYR A 46 9.50 -13.39 -13.00
C TYR A 46 10.98 -13.04 -12.83
N CYS A 47 11.33 -11.84 -12.33
CA CYS A 47 12.72 -11.38 -12.25
C CYS A 47 13.36 -11.49 -10.86
N GLU A 48 12.62 -11.87 -9.82
CA GLU A 48 13.18 -12.17 -8.50
C GLU A 48 12.82 -13.59 -8.06
N GLU A 49 13.82 -14.33 -7.59
CA GLU A 49 13.71 -15.75 -7.22
C GLU A 49 12.90 -15.99 -5.94
N ASP A 50 12.67 -14.98 -5.10
CA ASP A 50 11.93 -15.10 -3.83
C ASP A 50 10.94 -13.93 -3.66
N ASN A 51 9.68 -14.11 -4.07
CA ASN A 51 8.63 -13.13 -3.79
C ASN A 51 7.50 -13.75 -2.95
N MET A 52 7.39 -13.30 -1.70
CA MET A 52 6.41 -13.80 -0.75
C MET A 52 4.95 -13.69 -1.23
N LEU A 53 4.61 -12.74 -2.12
CA LEU A 53 3.25 -12.64 -2.68
C LEU A 53 2.99 -13.72 -3.73
N LEU A 54 4.01 -14.11 -4.49
CA LEU A 54 3.90 -15.23 -5.43
C LEU A 54 3.74 -16.54 -4.67
N ASP A 55 4.56 -16.76 -3.63
CA ASP A 55 4.46 -17.94 -2.77
C ASP A 55 3.10 -18.04 -2.09
N GLN A 56 2.61 -16.92 -1.55
CA GLN A 56 1.28 -16.86 -0.93
C GLN A 56 0.17 -17.16 -1.95
N HIS A 57 0.23 -16.56 -3.15
CA HIS A 57 -0.79 -16.78 -4.17
C HIS A 57 -0.80 -18.22 -4.67
N MET A 58 0.38 -18.81 -4.93
CA MET A 58 0.49 -20.20 -5.34
C MET A 58 0.00 -21.16 -4.25
N SER A 59 0.27 -20.88 -2.97
CA SER A 59 -0.22 -21.66 -1.84
C SER A 59 -1.75 -21.62 -1.70
N LEU A 60 -2.38 -20.48 -2.02
CA LEU A 60 -3.83 -20.30 -1.90
C LEU A 60 -4.63 -20.76 -3.12
N HIS A 61 -4.06 -20.70 -4.32
CA HIS A 61 -4.79 -20.88 -5.58
C HIS A 61 -4.28 -22.02 -6.46
N GLU A 62 -3.17 -22.69 -6.08
CA GLU A 62 -2.50 -23.76 -6.84
C GLU A 62 -2.11 -23.35 -8.29
N GLN A 63 -2.14 -22.05 -8.57
CA GLN A 63 -1.88 -21.45 -9.89
C GLN A 63 -1.03 -20.20 -9.70
N ALA A 64 -0.17 -19.91 -10.68
CA ALA A 64 0.57 -18.66 -10.69
C ALA A 64 -0.40 -17.48 -10.91
N PRO A 65 -0.21 -16.34 -10.23
CA PRO A 65 -1.03 -15.17 -10.48
C PRO A 65 -0.90 -14.74 -11.95
N THR A 66 -2.03 -14.43 -12.57
CA THR A 66 -2.07 -13.89 -13.95
C THR A 66 -1.51 -12.47 -14.03
N ILE A 67 -1.33 -11.80 -12.88
CA ILE A 67 -0.74 -10.48 -12.77
C ILE A 67 0.78 -10.63 -12.71
N GLU A 68 1.45 -10.16 -13.77
CA GLU A 68 2.90 -10.23 -13.94
C GLU A 68 3.67 -9.11 -13.20
N GLU A 69 2.94 -8.20 -12.56
CA GLU A 69 3.48 -6.94 -12.06
C GLU A 69 3.29 -6.79 -10.55
N ILE A 70 4.40 -6.51 -9.88
CA ILE A 70 4.45 -6.15 -8.47
C ILE A 70 4.68 -4.65 -8.37
N HIS A 71 3.77 -3.98 -7.68
CA HIS A 71 3.86 -2.55 -7.40
C HIS A 71 4.47 -2.35 -6.02
N LEU A 72 5.66 -1.74 -5.99
CA LEU A 72 6.34 -1.29 -4.78
C LEU A 72 5.96 0.18 -4.57
N ILE A 73 5.04 0.42 -3.65
CA ILE A 73 4.40 1.70 -3.41
C ILE A 73 4.97 2.30 -2.12
N ARG A 74 5.47 3.52 -2.21
CA ARG A 74 5.89 4.32 -1.05
C ARG A 74 5.01 5.56 -0.97
N VAL A 75 4.27 5.69 0.11
CA VAL A 75 3.42 6.86 0.38
C VAL A 75 4.02 7.66 1.53
N ARG A 76 4.28 8.95 1.30
CA ARG A 76 4.62 9.90 2.35
C ARG A 76 3.38 10.72 2.70
N SER A 77 3.11 10.85 3.98
CA SER A 77 2.00 11.67 4.46
C SER A 77 2.36 12.39 5.74
N SER A 78 1.69 13.51 5.99
CA SER A 78 1.90 14.31 7.19
C SER A 78 0.58 14.89 7.68
N GLY A 79 0.49 15.15 8.98
CA GLY A 79 -0.73 15.71 9.58
C GLY A 79 -0.94 15.29 11.02
N GLU A 80 -2.20 15.36 11.43
CA GLU A 80 -2.69 14.87 12.72
C GLU A 80 -3.82 13.89 12.44
N PRO A 81 -3.61 12.57 12.64
CA PRO A 81 -4.63 11.57 12.38
C PRO A 81 -5.93 11.88 13.13
N GLU A 82 -7.05 11.87 12.41
CA GLU A 82 -8.36 12.10 13.02
C GLU A 82 -8.64 11.11 14.16
N GLY A 83 -9.36 11.59 15.18
CA GLY A 83 -9.70 10.81 16.36
C GLY A 83 -8.61 10.73 17.42
N GLY A 84 -7.55 11.55 17.32
CA GLY A 84 -6.49 11.63 18.34
C GLY A 84 -5.59 10.39 18.40
N ARG A 85 -5.57 9.60 17.33
CA ARG A 85 -4.75 8.38 17.24
C ARG A 85 -3.28 8.77 17.18
N VAL A 86 -2.45 8.11 17.98
CA VAL A 86 -1.01 8.37 18.07
C VAL A 86 -0.22 7.07 18.08
N GLY A 87 1.05 7.15 17.68
CA GLY A 87 1.95 6.00 17.62
C GLY A 87 1.39 4.85 16.78
N VAL A 88 1.46 3.63 17.31
CA VAL A 88 1.08 2.40 16.60
C VAL A 88 -0.38 2.40 16.13
N GLU A 89 -1.28 3.08 16.84
CA GLU A 89 -2.69 3.16 16.42
C GLU A 89 -2.87 4.02 15.17
N ALA A 90 -2.11 5.12 15.06
CA ALA A 90 -2.06 5.93 13.84
C ALA A 90 -1.47 5.11 12.68
N ASP A 91 -0.34 4.45 12.90
CA ASP A 91 0.32 3.63 11.87
C ASP A 91 -0.61 2.54 11.32
N ARG A 92 -1.36 1.86 12.20
CA ARG A 92 -2.34 0.83 11.79
C ARG A 92 -3.51 1.42 11.02
N ALA A 93 -4.04 2.57 11.46
CA ALA A 93 -5.14 3.23 10.77
C ALA A 93 -4.75 3.66 9.36
N ILE A 94 -3.56 4.24 9.19
CA ILE A 94 -3.00 4.67 7.90
C ILE A 94 -2.77 3.46 7.00
N THR A 95 -2.12 2.42 7.51
CA THR A 95 -1.88 1.18 6.75
C THR A 95 -3.20 0.59 6.27
N LYS A 96 -4.20 0.51 7.15
CA LYS A 96 -5.52 -0.03 6.81
C LYS A 96 -6.23 0.79 5.74
N ALA A 97 -6.17 2.12 5.83
CA ALA A 97 -6.80 3.00 4.86
C ALA A 97 -6.15 2.90 3.48
N LEU A 98 -4.81 2.92 3.40
CA LEU A 98 -4.08 2.80 2.15
C LEU A 98 -4.21 1.40 1.52
N ALA A 99 -4.21 0.34 2.34
CA ALA A 99 -4.49 -1.00 1.86
C ALA A 99 -5.94 -1.14 1.36
N GLY A 100 -6.89 -0.46 2.01
CA GLY A 100 -8.30 -0.42 1.59
C GLY A 100 -8.55 0.34 0.29
N ALA A 101 -7.59 1.13 -0.19
CA ALA A 101 -7.60 1.77 -1.49
C ALA A 101 -7.12 0.86 -2.64
N LEU A 102 -6.64 -0.34 -2.34
CA LEU A 102 -6.35 -1.35 -3.35
C LEU A 102 -7.65 -2.02 -3.81
N PRO A 103 -7.72 -2.51 -5.07
CA PRO A 103 -8.87 -3.27 -5.55
C PRO A 103 -9.16 -4.49 -4.67
N GLU A 104 -10.42 -4.87 -4.56
CA GLU A 104 -10.82 -6.05 -3.80
C GLU A 104 -10.08 -7.30 -4.28
N GLY A 105 -9.61 -8.12 -3.33
CA GLY A 105 -8.84 -9.34 -3.64
C GLY A 105 -7.37 -9.11 -4.01
N THR A 106 -6.89 -7.86 -4.04
CA THR A 106 -5.46 -7.57 -4.28
C THR A 106 -4.59 -8.16 -3.17
N GLY A 107 -3.67 -9.05 -3.52
CA GLY A 107 -2.66 -9.54 -2.58
C GLY A 107 -1.65 -8.43 -2.26
N TRP A 108 -1.44 -8.14 -0.97
CA TRP A 108 -0.52 -7.10 -0.53
C TRP A 108 0.14 -7.43 0.80
N TYR A 109 1.31 -6.83 1.04
CA TYR A 109 1.91 -6.72 2.37
C TYR A 109 2.54 -5.35 2.54
N GLY A 110 2.70 -4.92 3.78
CA GLY A 110 3.32 -3.63 4.07
C GLY A 110 2.95 -3.06 5.42
N THR A 111 3.52 -1.90 5.73
CA THR A 111 3.29 -1.20 6.98
C THR A 111 3.56 0.29 6.85
N THR A 112 2.92 1.05 7.72
CA THR A 112 3.25 2.45 8.00
C THR A 112 4.25 2.53 9.14
N VAL A 113 5.14 3.51 9.08
CA VAL A 113 6.01 3.93 10.18
C VAL A 113 5.88 5.44 10.35
N GLY A 114 5.44 5.87 11.53
CA GLY A 114 5.49 7.27 11.94
C GLY A 114 6.91 7.69 12.34
N ALA A 115 7.34 8.88 11.91
CA ALA A 115 8.51 9.52 12.47
C ALA A 115 8.07 10.29 13.73
N SER A 116 8.56 9.83 14.89
CA SER A 116 8.43 10.48 16.18
C SER A 116 9.33 11.70 16.32
#